data_AF-F4B8I7-F1
#
_entry.id   AF-F4B8I7-F1
#
_cell.length_a   1.000
_cell.length_b   1.000
_cell.length_c   1.000
_cell.angle_alpha   90.00
_cell.angle_beta   90.00
_cell.angle_gamma   90.00
#
_symmetry.space_group_name_H-M   'P 1'
#
loop_
_entity.id
_entity.type
_entity.pdbx_description
1 polymer ?
#
loop_
_entity_poly.entity_id
_entity_poly.type
_entity_poly.pdbx_seq_one_letter_code
_entity_poly.pdbx_strand_id
1 'polypeptide(L)'
;MRLIPIGIIALLLVPIFFMSIVNSSVSSNTYYTIEYNKYSSYLHIGKMGILSVEIYKVSNSTYYGNLSCNDKDTYVNHYTTIYTLVTGSAETINGKICINSSVSGNLYVGTNIPQLARIIVISSGMEEIVWAGFNETYVHTYSYINGSGEVILQFINGTSISNISIGIKQNSSIVQYVNLTLTKVSVSSESEYSSSFMLHVQMPRKYSPLSECFIANGSSFSSSAEGYTVTTAYFCGKLMPAIEWKGLGIGNLNLGLHAPMSGRVNFTTLEFYGINGTTVGYVHSAYINAEYHGIFEDSSFIAGELLIVHIVNATALAKPSLISVIYHQGVPVILGICANNTVETTANVVIQHQVYVNNAKGLLLMLSLNSSAFYVSVIHSTIVNVTIVKPTAVVVSNVTIQGKSYLAQIVNISASRYVTFNVSKVSNENFVVFEQESNGSLVELNSCDYFVVNGTIVVFTDPASTYLIVYGYTPTTSTSSTSSSSSPSAITSPSPSFSNTEILGIAIVVIILIIAVIMVIARKK
;
A
#
# COMPACT_ATOMS: atom_id res chain seq x y z
N MET A 1 -4.27 65.77 -5.71
CA MET A 1 -3.43 65.38 -4.54
C MET A 1 -4.16 64.20 -3.90
N ARG A 2 -3.75 62.94 -3.95
CA ARG A 2 -2.49 62.24 -4.26
C ARG A 2 -2.83 60.98 -5.09
N LEU A 3 -1.96 60.63 -6.04
CA LEU A 3 -1.79 59.28 -6.55
C LEU A 3 -1.30 58.35 -5.44
N ILE A 4 -1.79 57.10 -5.39
CA ILE A 4 -1.13 55.87 -4.93
C ILE A 4 -1.77 54.70 -5.75
N PRO A 5 -1.00 53.66 -6.12
CA PRO A 5 -1.02 53.10 -7.47
C PRO A 5 -1.83 51.82 -7.63
N ILE A 6 -2.22 51.59 -8.89
CA ILE A 6 -2.65 50.29 -9.43
C ILE A 6 -1.42 49.37 -9.42
N GLY A 7 -1.24 48.67 -8.32
CA GLY A 7 -0.26 47.60 -8.16
C GLY A 7 -0.94 46.50 -7.35
N ILE A 8 -0.84 45.25 -7.83
CA ILE A 8 -1.49 44.03 -7.33
C ILE A 8 -2.85 43.73 -7.99
N ILE A 9 -2.86 43.54 -9.30
CA ILE A 9 -3.73 42.55 -9.98
C ILE A 9 -2.87 41.85 -11.05
N ALA A 10 -1.87 41.08 -10.60
CA ALA A 10 -1.06 40.22 -11.47
C ALA A 10 -0.56 38.97 -10.72
N LEU A 11 -1.33 38.53 -9.71
CA LEU A 11 -1.14 37.26 -9.02
C LEU A 11 -2.48 36.53 -9.07
N LEU A 12 -2.47 35.24 -9.41
CA LEU A 12 -3.61 34.35 -9.70
C LEU A 12 -4.15 34.34 -11.13
N LEU A 13 -3.29 34.02 -12.10
CA LEU A 13 -3.68 33.17 -13.23
C LEU A 13 -2.58 32.13 -13.47
N VAL A 14 -2.37 31.26 -12.48
CA VAL A 14 -1.77 29.96 -12.75
C VAL A 14 -2.94 29.05 -13.15
N PRO A 15 -3.04 28.59 -14.41
CA PRO A 15 -3.86 27.42 -14.68
C PRO A 15 -3.10 26.25 -14.06
N ILE A 16 -3.35 26.00 -12.77
CA ILE A 16 -3.03 24.72 -12.16
C ILE A 16 -3.98 23.76 -12.87
N PHE A 17 -3.47 23.07 -13.88
CA PHE A 17 -4.14 21.92 -14.45
C PHE A 17 -4.21 20.88 -13.33
N PHE A 18 -5.30 20.92 -12.56
CA PHE A 18 -5.83 19.72 -11.97
C PHE A 18 -6.18 18.83 -13.16
N MET A 19 -5.29 17.92 -13.53
CA MET A 19 -5.80 16.65 -13.99
C MET A 19 -6.76 16.23 -12.90
N SER A 20 -8.06 16.17 -13.22
CA SER A 20 -8.95 15.30 -12.49
C SER A 20 -8.24 13.96 -12.50
N ILE A 21 -7.58 13.63 -11.40
CA ILE A 21 -7.23 12.26 -11.11
C ILE A 21 -8.59 11.61 -11.18
N VAL A 22 -8.84 10.90 -12.27
CA VAL A 22 -9.89 9.91 -12.28
C VAL A 22 -9.42 9.02 -11.14
N ASN A 23 -10.01 9.22 -9.95
CA ASN A 23 -10.04 8.16 -8.97
C ASN A 23 -10.54 7.00 -9.81
N SER A 24 -9.65 6.06 -10.10
CA SER A 24 -10.04 4.80 -10.68
C SER A 24 -11.12 4.32 -9.74
N SER A 25 -12.37 4.49 -10.16
CA SER A 25 -13.52 4.02 -9.43
C SER A 25 -13.24 2.55 -9.27
N VAL A 26 -12.96 2.14 -8.04
CA VAL A 26 -12.78 0.74 -7.68
C VAL A 26 -13.95 0.04 -8.33
N SER A 27 -13.67 -0.84 -9.29
CA SER A 27 -14.74 -1.49 -10.05
C SER A 27 -15.74 -2.07 -9.05
N SER A 28 -17.02 -1.97 -9.35
CA SER A 28 -18.12 -2.31 -8.43
C SER A 28 -18.14 -3.77 -7.96
N ASN A 29 -17.15 -4.59 -8.33
CA ASN A 29 -16.98 -6.00 -8.00
C ASN A 29 -15.62 -6.32 -7.36
N THR A 30 -14.99 -5.35 -6.68
CA THR A 30 -13.72 -5.60 -5.97
C THR A 30 -14.01 -6.08 -4.55
N TYR A 31 -13.37 -7.16 -4.12
CA TYR A 31 -13.53 -7.74 -2.77
C TYR A 31 -12.19 -7.73 -2.03
N TYR A 32 -12.26 -7.67 -0.71
CA TYR A 32 -11.18 -7.99 0.19
C TYR A 32 -11.28 -9.45 0.61
N THR A 33 -10.16 -10.16 0.64
CA THR A 33 -9.99 -11.37 1.44
C THR A 33 -9.26 -10.97 2.71
N ILE A 34 -9.84 -11.27 3.86
CA ILE A 34 -9.36 -10.85 5.17
C ILE A 34 -8.93 -12.09 5.95
N GLU A 35 -7.72 -12.05 6.49
CA GLU A 35 -7.21 -12.96 7.51
C GLU A 35 -6.97 -12.14 8.78
N TYR A 36 -7.72 -12.43 9.83
CA TYR A 36 -7.66 -11.68 11.08
C TYR A 36 -7.50 -12.64 12.25
N ASN A 37 -6.54 -12.33 13.12
CA ASN A 37 -6.28 -13.05 14.35
C ASN A 37 -5.98 -12.07 15.46
N LYS A 38 -6.63 -12.25 16.61
CA LYS A 38 -6.32 -11.52 17.83
C LYS A 38 -6.28 -12.49 18.99
N TYR A 39 -5.19 -12.44 19.73
CA TYR A 39 -4.96 -13.31 20.88
C TYR A 39 -4.52 -12.49 22.07
N SER A 40 -4.91 -12.93 23.26
CA SER A 40 -4.33 -12.42 24.51
C SER A 40 -4.14 -13.55 25.51
N SER A 41 -3.15 -13.39 26.37
CA SER A 41 -2.84 -14.32 27.44
C SER A 41 -2.54 -13.54 28.71
N TYR A 42 -3.07 -14.03 29.83
CA TYR A 42 -2.89 -13.48 31.16
C TYR A 42 -2.53 -14.61 32.11
N LEU A 43 -1.34 -14.56 32.70
CA LEU A 43 -0.92 -15.48 33.76
C LEU A 43 -0.86 -14.69 35.06
N HIS A 44 -1.59 -15.15 36.08
CA HIS A 44 -1.62 -14.58 37.42
C HIS A 44 -1.26 -15.63 38.45
N ILE A 45 -0.38 -15.27 39.38
CA ILE A 45 0.01 -16.08 40.52
C ILE A 45 -0.23 -15.25 41.77
N GLY A 46 -1.15 -15.67 42.62
CA GLY A 46 -1.39 -15.09 43.94
C GLY A 46 -0.92 -16.04 45.04
N LYS A 47 -0.22 -15.52 46.04
CA LYS A 47 0.28 -16.26 47.21
C LYS A 47 -0.29 -15.63 48.48
N MET A 48 -1.36 -16.22 49.04
CA MET A 48 -1.92 -15.82 50.33
C MET A 48 -1.66 -16.90 51.38
N GLY A 49 -0.51 -16.80 52.07
CA GLY A 49 -0.12 -17.79 53.08
C GLY A 49 0.15 -19.17 52.47
N ILE A 50 -0.60 -20.19 52.91
CA ILE A 50 -0.51 -21.57 52.36
C ILE A 50 -1.36 -21.76 51.08
N LEU A 51 -2.18 -20.78 50.70
CA LEU A 51 -3.03 -20.86 49.51
C LEU A 51 -2.35 -20.12 48.36
N SER A 52 -2.02 -20.86 47.30
CA SER A 52 -1.62 -20.30 46.01
C SER A 52 -2.74 -20.44 45.01
N VAL A 53 -3.06 -19.35 44.30
CA VAL A 53 -4.00 -19.36 43.18
C VAL A 53 -3.20 -19.06 41.92
N GLU A 54 -3.22 -19.99 40.98
CA GLU A 54 -2.56 -19.86 39.68
C GLU A 54 -3.64 -19.84 38.61
N ILE A 55 -3.77 -18.73 37.90
CA ILE A 55 -4.80 -18.52 36.88
C ILE A 55 -4.11 -18.25 35.55
N TYR A 56 -4.53 -18.97 34.52
CA TYR A 56 -4.16 -18.71 33.15
C TYR A 56 -5.41 -18.42 32.33
N LYS A 57 -5.54 -17.19 31.85
CA LYS A 57 -6.64 -16.74 31.00
C LYS A 57 -6.12 -16.54 29.59
N VAL A 58 -6.84 -17.08 28.62
CA VAL A 58 -6.57 -16.89 27.19
C VAL A 58 -7.81 -16.35 26.51
N SER A 59 -7.61 -15.46 25.55
CA SER A 59 -8.69 -15.00 24.69
C SER A 59 -8.25 -15.08 23.24
N ASN A 60 -9.18 -15.42 22.36
CA ASN A 60 -8.94 -15.48 20.92
C ASN A 60 -10.09 -14.86 20.12
N SER A 61 -9.78 -14.41 18.91
CA SER A 61 -10.74 -13.96 17.92
C SER A 61 -10.11 -14.16 16.55
N THR A 62 -10.74 -14.96 15.71
CA THR A 62 -10.22 -15.29 14.39
C THR A 62 -11.30 -15.08 13.34
N TYR A 63 -10.93 -14.54 12.19
CA TYR A 63 -11.84 -14.37 11.06
C TYR A 63 -11.11 -14.63 9.74
N TYR A 64 -11.75 -15.41 8.89
CA TYR A 64 -11.36 -15.61 7.51
C TYR A 64 -12.59 -15.44 6.63
N GLY A 65 -12.56 -14.50 5.70
CA GLY A 65 -13.72 -14.23 4.87
C GLY A 65 -13.49 -13.16 3.81
N ASN A 66 -14.51 -12.97 2.98
CA ASN A 66 -14.51 -11.94 1.96
C ASN A 66 -15.44 -10.80 2.34
N LEU A 67 -15.01 -9.57 2.09
CA LEU A 67 -15.76 -8.34 2.32
C LEU A 67 -15.82 -7.55 1.02
N SER A 68 -16.96 -6.96 0.67
CA SER A 68 -17.02 -6.01 -0.45
C SER A 68 -16.12 -4.81 -0.16
N CYS A 69 -15.43 -4.24 -1.14
CA CYS A 69 -14.66 -3.00 -0.90
C CYS A 69 -15.52 -1.81 -0.46
N ASN A 70 -16.84 -1.88 -0.67
CA ASN A 70 -17.80 -0.87 -0.21
C ASN A 70 -18.24 -1.10 1.24
N ASP A 71 -18.10 -2.32 1.76
CA ASP A 71 -18.40 -2.67 3.13
C ASP A 71 -17.12 -2.58 3.95
N LYS A 72 -17.15 -1.89 5.08
CA LYS A 72 -15.97 -1.72 5.93
C LYS A 72 -16.01 -2.55 7.20
N ASP A 73 -17.13 -3.20 7.47
CA ASP A 73 -17.41 -3.79 8.76
C ASP A 73 -17.82 -5.26 8.64
N THR A 74 -17.28 -6.09 9.52
CA THR A 74 -17.70 -7.49 9.71
C THR A 74 -17.72 -7.82 11.20
N TYR A 75 -18.46 -8.86 11.61
CA TYR A 75 -18.54 -9.26 13.01
C TYR A 75 -17.64 -10.47 13.28
N VAL A 76 -16.86 -10.39 14.36
CA VAL A 76 -15.93 -11.43 14.77
C VAL A 76 -16.30 -11.92 16.16
N ASN A 77 -16.36 -13.24 16.32
CA ASN A 77 -16.57 -13.85 17.63
C ASN A 77 -15.29 -13.82 18.45
N HIS A 78 -15.44 -13.53 19.73
CA HIS A 78 -14.39 -13.46 20.71
C HIS A 78 -14.65 -14.48 21.81
N TYR A 79 -13.70 -15.38 22.05
CA TYR A 79 -13.79 -16.39 23.09
C TYR A 79 -12.75 -16.12 24.16
N THR A 80 -13.09 -16.42 25.40
CA THR A 80 -12.15 -16.40 26.52
C THR A 80 -12.32 -17.66 27.35
N THR A 81 -11.20 -18.30 27.64
CA THR A 81 -11.11 -19.45 28.53
C THR A 81 -10.22 -19.10 29.72
N ILE A 82 -10.65 -19.48 30.92
CA ILE A 82 -9.92 -19.29 32.17
C ILE A 82 -9.62 -20.67 32.76
N TYR A 83 -8.35 -20.96 32.95
CA TYR A 83 -7.83 -22.16 33.57
C TYR A 83 -7.33 -21.83 34.98
N THR A 84 -7.79 -22.59 35.97
CA THR A 84 -7.13 -22.65 37.28
C THR A 84 -6.09 -23.76 37.23
N LEU A 85 -4.86 -23.41 37.56
CA LEU A 85 -3.68 -24.26 37.40
C LEU A 85 -3.24 -24.84 38.74
N VAL A 86 -2.64 -26.03 38.68
CA VAL A 86 -1.97 -26.69 39.80
C VAL A 86 -0.57 -27.09 39.35
N THR A 87 0.43 -26.53 40.02
CA THR A 87 1.84 -26.79 39.75
C THR A 87 2.34 -28.04 40.49
N GLY A 88 3.09 -28.89 39.77
CA GLY A 88 3.71 -30.13 40.22
C GLY A 88 5.24 -30.04 40.24
N SER A 89 5.91 -31.16 39.96
CA SER A 89 7.38 -31.25 39.92
C SER A 89 7.97 -30.92 38.54
N ALA A 90 9.25 -30.54 38.51
CA ALA A 90 10.01 -30.35 37.29
C ALA A 90 10.41 -31.67 36.64
N GLU A 91 10.31 -31.73 35.31
CA GLU A 91 10.73 -32.84 34.47
C GLU A 91 11.45 -32.32 33.23
N THR A 92 12.50 -33.02 32.78
CA THR A 92 13.19 -32.70 31.52
C THR A 92 12.59 -33.51 30.38
N ILE A 93 12.10 -32.81 29.37
CA ILE A 93 11.36 -33.36 28.25
C ILE A 93 12.20 -33.24 26.98
N ASN A 94 12.40 -34.36 26.29
CA ASN A 94 13.00 -34.38 24.96
C ASN A 94 11.88 -34.14 23.93
N GLY A 95 11.83 -32.92 23.42
CA GLY A 95 10.82 -32.43 22.50
C GLY A 95 11.25 -32.45 21.04
N LYS A 96 10.27 -32.58 20.16
CA LYS A 96 10.36 -32.32 18.73
C LYS A 96 9.39 -31.19 18.40
N ILE A 97 9.88 -30.20 17.67
CA ILE A 97 9.09 -29.09 17.14
C ILE A 97 9.19 -29.12 15.61
N CYS A 98 8.05 -29.02 14.95
CA CYS A 98 7.93 -28.90 13.50
C CYS A 98 7.24 -27.58 13.18
N ILE A 99 7.84 -26.74 12.34
CA ILE A 99 7.24 -25.49 11.88
C ILE A 99 7.18 -25.51 10.36
N ASN A 100 6.03 -25.18 9.79
CA ASN A 100 5.87 -24.97 8.35
C ASN A 100 5.18 -23.63 8.10
N SER A 101 5.81 -22.77 7.31
CA SER A 101 5.30 -21.46 6.92
C SER A 101 5.04 -21.41 5.42
N SER A 102 3.96 -20.76 4.99
CA SER A 102 3.63 -20.59 3.57
C SER A 102 3.88 -19.15 3.09
N VAL A 103 3.87 -18.96 1.76
CA VAL A 103 3.86 -17.62 1.14
C VAL A 103 2.53 -16.87 1.34
N SER A 104 1.47 -17.59 1.67
CA SER A 104 0.10 -17.09 1.89
C SER A 104 -0.17 -16.80 3.37
N GLY A 105 0.87 -16.59 4.19
CA GLY A 105 0.72 -16.25 5.60
C GLY A 105 0.30 -17.40 6.52
N ASN A 106 0.10 -18.62 6.02
CA ASN A 106 -0.28 -19.75 6.88
C ASN A 106 0.93 -20.28 7.64
N LEU A 107 0.74 -20.55 8.93
CA LEU A 107 1.73 -21.12 9.83
C LEU A 107 1.17 -22.39 10.49
N TYR A 108 1.94 -23.46 10.42
CA TYR A 108 1.65 -24.73 11.07
C TYR A 108 2.76 -25.03 12.07
N VAL A 109 2.38 -25.29 13.32
CA VAL A 109 3.33 -25.62 14.39
C VAL A 109 2.88 -26.92 15.05
N GLY A 110 3.74 -27.93 15.04
CA GLY A 110 3.54 -29.19 15.74
C GLY A 110 4.57 -29.38 16.84
N THR A 111 4.16 -29.80 18.03
CA THR A 111 5.07 -30.14 19.12
C THR A 111 4.53 -31.26 20.00
N ASN A 112 5.42 -32.07 20.56
CA ASN A 112 5.08 -33.03 21.62
C ASN A 112 5.47 -32.53 23.03
N ILE A 113 5.97 -31.31 23.15
CA ILE A 113 6.28 -30.69 24.44
C ILE A 113 4.94 -30.21 25.04
N PRO A 114 4.58 -30.63 26.26
CA PRO A 114 3.31 -30.26 26.87
C PRO A 114 3.32 -28.79 27.32
N GLN A 115 2.13 -28.29 27.63
CA GLN A 115 1.90 -26.96 28.22
C GLN A 115 2.26 -25.80 27.29
N LEU A 116 2.18 -26.00 25.97
CA LEU A 116 2.27 -24.92 24.99
C LEU A 116 1.19 -23.88 25.31
N ALA A 117 1.63 -22.65 25.53
CA ALA A 117 0.81 -21.55 26.00
C ALA A 117 0.56 -20.53 24.89
N ARG A 118 1.61 -20.20 24.13
CA ARG A 118 1.57 -19.15 23.10
C ARG A 118 2.54 -19.47 21.97
N ILE A 119 2.20 -18.96 20.78
CA ILE A 119 3.11 -18.88 19.64
C ILE A 119 3.19 -17.41 19.24
N ILE A 120 4.41 -16.88 19.25
CA ILE A 120 4.71 -15.49 18.87
C ILE A 120 5.57 -15.54 17.61
N VAL A 121 5.27 -14.68 16.64
CA VAL A 121 6.12 -14.49 15.45
C VAL A 121 6.72 -13.10 15.50
N ILE A 122 8.02 -13.02 15.23
CA ILE A 122 8.75 -11.76 15.09
C ILE A 122 9.31 -11.67 13.68
N SER A 123 8.90 -10.67 12.92
CA SER A 123 9.43 -10.43 11.57
C SER A 123 9.53 -8.94 11.25
N SER A 124 10.72 -8.49 10.84
CA SER A 124 10.98 -7.08 10.44
C SER A 124 10.53 -6.03 11.45
N GLY A 125 10.63 -6.34 12.75
CA GLY A 125 10.21 -5.44 13.83
C GLY A 125 8.71 -5.45 14.13
N MET A 126 7.93 -6.31 13.46
CA MET A 126 6.58 -6.68 13.89
C MET A 126 6.68 -7.86 14.85
N GLU A 127 5.94 -7.77 15.96
CA GLU A 127 5.76 -8.86 16.93
C GLU A 127 4.26 -9.15 17.01
N GLU A 128 3.88 -10.41 16.84
CA GLU A 128 2.48 -10.82 16.76
C GLU A 128 2.26 -12.11 17.56
N ILE A 129 1.17 -12.15 18.33
CA ILE A 129 0.69 -13.41 18.92
C ILE A 129 -0.20 -14.07 17.90
N VAL A 130 0.28 -15.16 17.31
CA VAL A 130 -0.45 -15.88 16.26
C VAL A 130 -1.28 -17.02 16.86
N TRP A 131 -1.02 -17.41 18.09
CA TRP A 131 -1.86 -18.37 18.82
C TRP A 131 -1.65 -18.26 20.33
N ALA A 132 -2.73 -18.44 21.09
CA ALA A 132 -2.68 -18.64 22.54
C ALA A 132 -3.73 -19.67 22.96
N GLY A 133 -3.35 -20.55 23.88
CA GLY A 133 -4.19 -21.65 24.38
C GLY A 133 -3.46 -22.42 25.48
N PHE A 134 -3.90 -23.65 25.77
CA PHE A 134 -3.24 -24.50 26.77
C PHE A 134 -3.04 -25.92 26.24
N ASN A 135 -1.78 -26.37 26.19
CA ASN A 135 -1.39 -27.76 25.93
C ASN A 135 -1.82 -28.33 24.57
N GLU A 136 -1.84 -27.48 23.54
CA GLU A 136 -2.11 -27.89 22.17
C GLU A 136 -0.87 -28.54 21.53
N THR A 137 -1.07 -29.57 20.73
CA THR A 137 0.03 -30.31 20.08
C THR A 137 0.20 -29.95 18.60
N TYR A 138 -0.84 -29.38 18.00
CA TYR A 138 -0.84 -28.93 16.61
C TYR A 138 -1.65 -27.66 16.47
N VAL A 139 -1.01 -26.61 15.95
CA VAL A 139 -1.63 -25.30 15.71
C VAL A 139 -1.55 -24.96 14.24
N HIS A 140 -2.69 -24.54 13.67
CA HIS A 140 -2.77 -23.87 12.38
C HIS A 140 -3.26 -22.44 12.61
N THR A 141 -2.51 -21.47 12.09
CA THR A 141 -2.83 -20.05 12.25
C THR A 141 -2.30 -19.21 11.08
N TYR A 142 -2.56 -17.90 11.12
CA TYR A 142 -2.05 -16.90 10.18
C TYR A 142 -0.94 -16.07 10.85
N SER A 143 0.08 -15.76 10.07
CA SER A 143 1.27 -14.99 10.48
C SER A 143 1.80 -14.18 9.31
N TYR A 144 2.45 -13.05 9.58
CA TYR A 144 3.14 -12.27 8.56
C TYR A 144 4.66 -12.39 8.70
N ILE A 145 5.30 -12.99 7.68
CA ILE A 145 6.76 -13.16 7.62
C ILE A 145 7.30 -12.38 6.43
N ASN A 146 7.97 -11.28 6.71
CA ASN A 146 8.65 -10.46 5.71
C ASN A 146 10.04 -11.05 5.39
N GLY A 147 10.07 -12.10 4.58
CA GLY A 147 11.28 -12.80 4.12
C GLY A 147 11.86 -13.77 5.15
N SER A 148 12.20 -13.28 6.34
CA SER A 148 12.66 -14.10 7.48
C SER A 148 12.19 -13.55 8.82
N GLY A 149 12.24 -14.38 9.85
CA GLY A 149 11.83 -14.01 11.19
C GLY A 149 12.17 -15.09 12.20
N GLU A 150 11.49 -15.03 13.34
CA GLU A 150 11.61 -15.98 14.44
C GLU A 150 10.21 -16.39 14.91
N VAL A 151 10.05 -17.66 15.24
CA VAL A 151 8.88 -18.18 15.94
C VAL A 151 9.30 -18.53 17.36
N ILE A 152 8.61 -17.97 18.33
CA ILE A 152 8.83 -18.23 19.75
C ILE A 152 7.66 -19.06 20.28
N LEU A 153 7.95 -20.29 20.67
CA LEU A 153 7.00 -21.14 21.40
C LEU A 153 7.18 -20.87 22.89
N GLN A 154 6.12 -20.44 23.55
CA GLN A 154 6.09 -20.19 24.98
C GLN A 154 5.32 -21.29 25.68
N PHE A 155 5.94 -21.88 26.70
CA PHE A 155 5.38 -22.97 27.50
C PHE A 155 5.17 -22.50 28.94
N ILE A 156 4.03 -22.85 29.54
CA ILE A 156 3.84 -22.64 30.98
C ILE A 156 4.83 -23.55 31.72
N ASN A 157 5.56 -22.96 32.66
CA ASN A 157 6.58 -23.62 33.46
C ASN A 157 6.36 -23.28 34.94
N GLY A 158 5.40 -23.97 35.57
CA GLY A 158 4.92 -23.64 36.92
C GLY A 158 4.40 -22.21 36.97
N THR A 159 5.05 -21.35 37.77
CA THR A 159 4.70 -19.94 37.94
C THR A 159 5.41 -19.01 36.93
N SER A 160 5.93 -19.55 35.83
CA SER A 160 6.73 -18.79 34.86
C SER A 160 6.48 -19.26 33.42
N ILE A 161 7.12 -18.61 32.45
CA ILE A 161 7.08 -18.98 31.03
C ILE A 161 8.47 -19.37 30.55
N SER A 162 8.57 -20.51 29.91
CA SER A 162 9.77 -20.95 29.20
C SER A 162 9.63 -20.73 27.70
N ASN A 163 10.69 -20.26 27.05
CA ASN A 163 10.67 -19.93 25.62
C ASN A 163 11.59 -20.86 24.82
N ILE A 164 11.15 -21.22 23.62
CA ILE A 164 11.99 -21.79 22.58
C ILE A 164 11.85 -20.94 21.34
N SER A 165 12.96 -20.38 20.88
CA SER A 165 13.01 -19.53 19.70
C SER A 165 13.61 -20.27 18.51
N ILE A 166 12.95 -20.17 17.36
CA ILE A 166 13.32 -20.88 16.13
C ILE A 166 13.31 -19.88 14.98
N GLY A 167 14.47 -19.67 14.35
CA GLY A 167 14.57 -18.84 13.16
C GLY A 167 13.87 -19.48 11.97
N ILE A 168 13.05 -18.71 11.25
CA ILE A 168 12.27 -19.16 10.10
C ILE A 168 12.47 -18.27 8.87
N LYS A 169 12.22 -18.84 7.69
CA LYS A 169 12.11 -18.11 6.42
C LYS A 169 10.71 -18.28 5.85
N GLN A 170 10.26 -17.33 5.05
CA GLN A 170 9.01 -17.51 4.32
C GLN A 170 9.08 -18.78 3.44
N ASN A 171 8.00 -19.55 3.38
CA ASN A 171 7.93 -20.79 2.60
C ASN A 171 8.96 -21.85 3.02
N SER A 172 9.17 -22.02 4.32
CA SER A 172 10.12 -22.99 4.85
C SER A 172 9.49 -23.98 5.82
N SER A 173 10.08 -25.17 5.87
CA SER A 173 9.75 -26.21 6.85
C SER A 173 10.98 -26.52 7.69
N ILE A 174 10.83 -26.51 9.01
CA ILE A 174 11.90 -26.70 9.99
C ILE A 174 11.47 -27.79 10.97
N VAL A 175 12.42 -28.64 11.34
CA VAL A 175 12.27 -29.62 12.41
C VAL A 175 13.42 -29.42 13.39
N GLN A 176 13.11 -29.24 14.67
CA GLN A 176 14.09 -29.05 15.73
C GLN A 176 13.82 -30.01 16.88
N TYR A 177 14.89 -30.60 17.41
CA TYR A 177 14.86 -31.39 18.63
C TYR A 177 15.46 -30.56 19.76
N VAL A 178 14.80 -30.57 20.91
CA VAL A 178 15.12 -29.70 22.05
C VAL A 178 14.94 -30.47 23.34
N ASN A 179 15.72 -30.10 24.36
CA ASN A 179 15.55 -30.61 25.71
C ASN A 179 15.10 -29.43 26.57
N LEU A 180 13.91 -29.52 27.14
CA LEU A 180 13.32 -28.45 27.94
C LEU A 180 12.92 -28.99 29.31
N THR A 181 13.40 -28.35 30.37
CA THR A 181 12.94 -28.65 31.73
C THR A 181 11.71 -27.79 32.02
N LEU A 182 10.58 -28.46 32.27
CA LEU A 182 9.31 -27.84 32.63
C LEU A 182 8.81 -28.37 33.97
N THR A 183 8.38 -27.47 34.83
CA THR A 183 7.52 -27.77 35.97
C THR A 183 6.14 -28.10 35.44
N LYS A 184 5.66 -29.31 35.75
CA LYS A 184 4.36 -29.81 35.29
C LYS A 184 3.22 -28.96 35.86
N VAL A 185 2.24 -28.69 35.03
CA VAL A 185 1.02 -27.96 35.36
C VAL A 185 -0.18 -28.76 34.87
N SER A 186 -1.18 -28.88 35.72
CA SER A 186 -2.48 -29.47 35.41
C SER A 186 -3.60 -28.47 35.64
N VAL A 187 -4.68 -28.61 34.88
CA VAL A 187 -5.90 -27.78 35.03
C VAL A 187 -6.80 -28.40 36.11
N SER A 188 -7.14 -27.65 37.15
CA SER A 188 -8.13 -28.07 38.16
C SER A 188 -9.55 -27.68 37.80
N SER A 189 -9.73 -26.56 37.10
CA SER A 189 -11.03 -26.08 36.63
C SER A 189 -10.89 -25.22 35.39
N GLU A 190 -11.93 -25.23 34.57
CA GLU A 190 -12.01 -24.50 33.31
C GLU A 190 -13.36 -23.77 33.21
N SER A 191 -13.33 -22.53 32.73
CA SER A 191 -14.55 -21.77 32.44
C SER A 191 -14.40 -20.99 31.14
N GLU A 192 -15.44 -20.99 30.32
CA GLU A 192 -15.45 -20.35 29.01
C GLU A 192 -16.60 -19.36 28.87
N TYR A 193 -16.35 -18.28 28.14
CA TYR A 193 -17.39 -17.34 27.73
C TYR A 193 -17.07 -16.73 26.37
N SER A 194 -18.12 -16.27 25.67
CA SER A 194 -18.00 -15.69 24.34
C SER A 194 -18.73 -14.36 24.21
N SER A 195 -18.27 -13.56 23.27
CA SER A 195 -18.86 -12.28 22.86
C SER A 195 -18.59 -12.06 21.36
N SER A 196 -19.05 -10.95 20.80
CA SER A 196 -18.71 -10.54 19.44
C SER A 196 -18.40 -9.05 19.40
N PHE A 197 -17.57 -8.65 18.45
CA PHE A 197 -17.27 -7.26 18.17
C PHE A 197 -17.22 -7.01 16.66
N MET A 198 -17.27 -5.74 16.29
CA MET A 198 -17.18 -5.31 14.89
C MET A 198 -15.70 -5.07 14.53
N LEU A 199 -15.21 -5.79 13.52
CA LEU A 199 -13.93 -5.57 12.89
C LEU A 199 -14.11 -4.54 11.76
N HIS A 200 -13.41 -3.42 11.88
CA HIS A 200 -13.37 -2.38 10.85
C HIS A 200 -12.15 -2.59 9.95
N VAL A 201 -12.37 -2.62 8.64
CA VAL A 201 -11.33 -2.75 7.61
C VAL A 201 -11.27 -1.46 6.80
N GLN A 202 -10.17 -0.75 6.93
CA GLN A 202 -9.91 0.48 6.19
C GLN A 202 -8.48 0.50 5.66
N MET A 203 -8.36 0.72 4.36
CA MET A 203 -7.07 0.92 3.71
C MET A 203 -6.40 2.19 4.24
N PRO A 204 -5.10 2.15 4.58
CA PRO A 204 -4.32 3.34 4.89
C PRO A 204 -4.37 4.35 3.74
N ARG A 205 -4.19 5.63 4.07
CA ARG A 205 -4.05 6.67 3.06
C ARG A 205 -2.58 6.84 2.72
N LYS A 206 -2.22 6.65 1.45
CA LYS A 206 -0.85 6.86 0.94
C LYS A 206 -0.25 8.18 1.44
N TYR A 207 1.01 8.14 1.85
CA TYR A 207 1.80 9.33 2.25
C TYR A 207 1.11 10.23 3.29
N SER A 208 0.30 9.66 4.18
CA SER A 208 -0.40 10.38 5.24
C SER A 208 -0.11 9.74 6.60
N PRO A 209 -0.16 10.49 7.71
CA PRO A 209 -0.11 9.90 9.05
C PRO A 209 -1.22 8.86 9.25
N LEU A 210 -0.96 7.89 10.13
CA LEU A 210 -1.91 6.84 10.48
C LEU A 210 -2.21 6.89 11.97
N SER A 211 -3.48 6.72 12.34
CA SER A 211 -3.93 6.65 13.72
C SER A 211 -4.76 5.39 13.90
N GLU A 212 -4.49 4.67 14.97
CA GLU A 212 -5.06 3.37 15.28
C GLU A 212 -5.57 3.35 16.72
N CYS A 213 -6.56 2.49 16.96
CA CYS A 213 -7.10 2.23 18.28
C CYS A 213 -7.05 0.73 18.55
N PHE A 214 -6.19 0.33 19.47
CA PHE A 214 -6.07 -1.06 19.88
C PHE A 214 -6.83 -1.28 21.19
N ILE A 215 -7.64 -2.34 21.26
CA ILE A 215 -8.37 -2.72 22.47
C ILE A 215 -7.78 -4.01 23.03
N ALA A 216 -7.34 -3.98 24.28
CA ALA A 216 -6.86 -5.16 25.02
C ALA A 216 -7.44 -5.20 26.42
N ASN A 217 -8.00 -6.35 26.80
CA ASN A 217 -8.64 -6.60 28.10
C ASN A 217 -9.61 -5.48 28.53
N GLY A 218 -10.43 -4.98 27.59
CA GLY A 218 -11.39 -3.89 27.82
C GLY A 218 -10.78 -2.48 27.91
N SER A 219 -9.45 -2.35 27.78
CA SER A 219 -8.74 -1.06 27.77
C SER A 219 -8.43 -0.64 26.33
N SER A 220 -8.63 0.63 26.01
CA SER A 220 -8.35 1.20 24.69
C SER A 220 -7.03 1.97 24.71
N PHE A 221 -6.23 1.76 23.67
CA PHE A 221 -4.94 2.39 23.45
C PHE A 221 -4.99 3.12 22.11
N SER A 222 -5.02 4.45 22.17
CA SER A 222 -4.85 5.27 20.98
C SER A 222 -3.37 5.38 20.64
N SER A 223 -3.03 5.09 19.39
CA SER A 223 -1.67 5.13 18.89
C SER A 223 -1.63 5.83 17.54
N SER A 224 -0.59 6.60 17.28
CA SER A 224 -0.42 7.28 15.99
C SER A 224 1.02 7.15 15.48
N ALA A 225 1.14 7.04 14.17
CA ALA A 225 2.39 7.19 13.44
C ALA A 225 2.40 8.60 12.83
N GLU A 226 3.26 9.49 13.36
CA GLU A 226 3.38 10.87 12.85
C GLU A 226 3.93 10.94 11.41
N GLY A 227 4.58 9.87 10.95
CA GLY A 227 5.14 9.76 9.62
C GLY A 227 5.09 8.33 9.08
N TYR A 228 5.81 8.10 7.99
CA TYR A 228 5.87 6.82 7.29
C TYR A 228 7.27 6.59 6.71
N THR A 229 7.58 5.33 6.43
CA THR A 229 8.79 4.92 5.72
C THR A 229 8.41 4.26 4.40
N VAL A 230 8.99 4.71 3.30
CA VAL A 230 8.82 4.06 1.99
C VAL A 230 9.87 2.96 1.88
N THR A 231 9.42 1.72 1.69
CA THR A 231 10.27 0.52 1.78
C THR A 231 9.84 -0.55 0.80
N THR A 232 10.58 -1.64 0.71
CA THR A 232 10.11 -2.86 0.07
C THR A 232 9.86 -3.95 1.12
N ALA A 233 8.81 -4.73 0.93
CA ALA A 233 8.45 -5.82 1.83
C ALA A 233 7.79 -6.97 1.07
N TYR A 234 7.89 -8.18 1.61
CA TYR A 234 7.31 -9.37 1.03
C TYR A 234 5.80 -9.41 1.25
N PHE A 235 5.03 -9.59 0.18
CA PHE A 235 3.59 -9.84 0.22
C PHE A 235 3.25 -10.92 -0.80
N CYS A 236 2.50 -11.94 -0.37
CA CYS A 236 2.19 -13.12 -1.20
C CYS A 236 3.44 -13.74 -1.89
N GLY A 237 4.56 -13.82 -1.16
CA GLY A 237 5.81 -14.40 -1.66
C GLY A 237 6.64 -13.52 -2.60
N LYS A 238 6.29 -12.25 -2.81
CA LYS A 238 7.06 -11.32 -3.67
C LYS A 238 7.46 -10.06 -2.92
N LEU A 239 8.67 -9.57 -3.19
CA LEU A 239 9.15 -8.29 -2.69
C LEU A 239 8.50 -7.17 -3.50
N MET A 240 7.72 -6.30 -2.83
CA MET A 240 6.93 -5.25 -3.47
C MET A 240 7.24 -3.88 -2.90
N PRO A 241 7.00 -2.79 -3.67
CA PRO A 241 6.94 -1.44 -3.12
C PRO A 241 5.89 -1.36 -2.00
N ALA A 242 6.26 -0.77 -0.87
CA ALA A 242 5.42 -0.66 0.32
C ALA A 242 5.62 0.67 1.04
N ILE A 243 4.61 1.07 1.82
CA ILE A 243 4.72 2.15 2.80
C ILE A 243 4.47 1.54 4.18
N GLU A 244 5.35 1.85 5.12
CA GLU A 244 5.34 1.38 6.50
C GLU A 244 4.99 2.53 7.45
N TRP A 245 4.04 2.28 8.35
CA TRP A 245 3.73 3.13 9.50
C TRP A 245 4.06 2.38 10.78
N LYS A 246 4.82 3.03 11.66
CA LYS A 246 5.12 2.53 13.01
C LYS A 246 4.68 3.56 14.03
N GLY A 247 3.99 3.12 15.06
CA GLY A 247 3.55 4.01 16.12
C GLY A 247 3.52 3.33 17.49
N LEU A 248 3.44 4.18 18.51
CA LEU A 248 3.39 3.79 19.92
C LEU A 248 2.15 4.42 20.55
N GLY A 249 1.32 3.60 21.18
CA GLY A 249 0.25 4.01 22.06
C GLY A 249 0.64 3.79 23.52
N ILE A 250 0.24 4.71 24.39
CA ILE A 250 0.41 4.57 25.85
C ILE A 250 -0.96 4.71 26.48
N GLY A 251 -1.30 3.77 27.35
CA GLY A 251 -2.60 3.76 28.01
C GLY A 251 -2.55 3.01 29.33
N ASN A 252 -3.67 3.02 30.04
CA ASN A 252 -3.83 2.26 31.27
C ASN A 252 -4.47 0.92 30.94
N LEU A 253 -3.75 -0.16 31.21
CA LEU A 253 -4.23 -1.53 31.12
C LEU A 253 -4.93 -1.92 32.41
N ASN A 254 -6.21 -2.22 32.31
CA ASN A 254 -6.97 -2.81 33.40
C ASN A 254 -6.76 -4.33 33.40
N LEU A 255 -6.23 -4.89 34.49
CA LEU A 255 -6.09 -6.33 34.71
C LEU A 255 -7.13 -6.89 35.70
N GLY A 256 -8.19 -6.13 35.98
CA GLY A 256 -9.25 -6.51 36.90
C GLY A 256 -8.95 -6.04 38.33
N LEU A 257 -8.46 -6.94 39.17
CA LEU A 257 -8.35 -6.75 40.64
C LEU A 257 -7.25 -5.76 41.07
N HIS A 258 -6.51 -5.17 40.13
CA HIS A 258 -5.33 -4.34 40.41
C HIS A 258 -5.55 -2.89 39.98
N ALA A 259 -4.72 -1.99 40.51
CA ALA A 259 -4.61 -0.64 39.98
C ALA A 259 -4.24 -0.70 38.49
N PRO A 260 -4.80 0.17 37.63
CA PRO A 260 -4.47 0.18 36.21
C PRO A 260 -2.96 0.35 36.02
N MET A 261 -2.38 -0.49 35.17
CA MET A 261 -0.96 -0.45 34.88
C MET A 261 -0.68 0.34 33.60
N SER A 262 0.48 0.98 33.48
CA SER A 262 0.86 1.56 32.20
C SER A 262 1.15 0.45 31.19
N GLY A 263 0.34 0.41 30.13
CA GLY A 263 0.56 -0.42 28.95
C GLY A 263 1.16 0.39 27.81
N ARG A 264 2.03 -0.25 27.03
CA ARG A 264 2.59 0.31 25.79
C ARG A 264 2.22 -0.61 24.63
N VAL A 265 1.53 -0.05 23.65
CA VAL A 265 1.14 -0.76 22.44
C VAL A 265 2.02 -0.28 21.30
N ASN A 266 2.77 -1.18 20.68
CA ASN A 266 3.42 -0.90 19.41
C ASN A 266 2.50 -1.38 18.30
N PHE A 267 2.38 -0.61 17.23
CA PHE A 267 1.75 -1.09 16.01
C PHE A 267 2.65 -0.85 14.80
N THR A 268 2.52 -1.73 13.81
CA THR A 268 3.08 -1.56 12.49
C THR A 268 2.02 -1.86 11.43
N THR A 269 1.90 -0.99 10.43
CA THR A 269 1.07 -1.22 9.25
C THR A 269 1.95 -1.15 7.99
N LEU A 270 1.84 -2.12 7.09
CA LEU A 270 2.44 -2.11 5.76
C LEU A 270 1.34 -2.11 4.69
N GLU A 271 1.32 -1.12 3.81
CA GLU A 271 0.48 -1.14 2.59
C GLU A 271 1.35 -1.45 1.38
N PHE A 272 0.89 -2.33 0.49
CA PHE A 272 1.64 -2.82 -0.66
C PHE A 272 1.05 -2.30 -1.97
N TYR A 273 1.93 -1.91 -2.90
CA TYR A 273 1.53 -1.30 -4.17
C TYR A 273 2.09 -2.08 -5.36
N GLY A 274 1.20 -2.39 -6.30
CA GLY A 274 1.48 -3.14 -7.52
C GLY A 274 1.56 -2.23 -8.75
N ILE A 275 1.16 -2.80 -9.90
CA ILE A 275 1.25 -2.14 -11.21
C ILE A 275 0.46 -0.81 -11.20
N ASN A 276 1.04 0.24 -11.78
CA ASN A 276 0.54 1.61 -11.82
C ASN A 276 0.34 2.25 -10.43
N GLY A 277 0.86 1.62 -9.39
CA GLY A 277 0.66 2.02 -8.00
C GLY A 277 -0.72 1.67 -7.46
N THR A 278 -1.41 0.68 -8.01
CA THR A 278 -2.64 0.18 -7.39
C THR A 278 -2.33 -0.48 -6.05
N THR A 279 -3.16 -0.24 -5.03
CA THR A 279 -3.05 -0.97 -3.76
C THR A 279 -3.36 -2.44 -4.00
N VAL A 280 -2.54 -3.33 -3.43
CA VAL A 280 -2.68 -4.79 -3.55
C VAL A 280 -3.19 -5.39 -2.24
N GLY A 281 -2.93 -4.73 -1.12
CA GLY A 281 -3.33 -5.17 0.20
C GLY A 281 -2.57 -4.42 1.29
N TYR A 282 -2.84 -4.77 2.53
CA TYR A 282 -2.07 -4.30 3.66
C TYR A 282 -1.99 -5.36 4.77
N VAL A 283 -1.00 -5.19 5.65
CA VAL A 283 -0.83 -5.95 6.88
C VAL A 283 -0.81 -4.95 8.03
N HIS A 284 -1.59 -5.19 9.07
CA HIS A 284 -1.56 -4.46 10.32
C HIS A 284 -1.24 -5.43 11.46
N SER A 285 -0.32 -5.03 12.32
CA SER A 285 0.06 -5.75 13.53
C SER A 285 0.10 -4.78 14.71
N ALA A 286 -0.50 -5.17 15.84
CA ALA A 286 -0.44 -4.44 17.09
C ALA A 286 -0.12 -5.39 18.24
N TYR A 287 0.69 -4.92 19.20
CA TYR A 287 1.19 -5.76 20.27
C TYR A 287 1.40 -4.98 21.58
N ILE A 288 1.06 -5.62 22.69
CA ILE A 288 1.33 -5.17 24.06
C ILE A 288 1.85 -6.32 24.90
N ASN A 289 2.83 -6.00 25.74
CA ASN A 289 3.28 -6.83 26.84
C ASN A 289 3.33 -5.98 28.12
N ALA A 290 2.85 -6.53 29.23
CA ALA A 290 2.83 -5.90 30.54
C ALA A 290 3.08 -6.94 31.63
N GLU A 291 3.94 -6.61 32.59
CA GLU A 291 4.28 -7.47 33.72
C GLU A 291 4.15 -6.69 35.03
N TYR A 292 3.61 -7.36 36.05
CA TYR A 292 3.44 -6.86 37.40
C TYR A 292 4.13 -7.81 38.37
N HIS A 293 4.92 -7.23 39.27
CA HIS A 293 5.59 -7.93 40.35
C HIS A 293 5.26 -7.28 41.68
N GLY A 294 4.40 -7.94 42.45
CA GLY A 294 3.98 -7.55 43.78
C GLY A 294 4.62 -8.43 44.85
N ILE A 295 4.41 -8.06 46.12
CA ILE A 295 4.97 -8.80 47.27
C ILE A 295 4.37 -10.21 47.38
N PHE A 296 3.09 -10.34 47.05
CA PHE A 296 2.32 -11.58 47.19
C PHE A 296 1.73 -12.08 45.88
N GLU A 297 2.00 -11.39 44.77
CA GLU A 297 1.36 -11.69 43.51
C GLU A 297 2.25 -11.30 42.33
N ASP A 298 2.22 -12.09 41.28
CA ASP A 298 2.89 -11.82 40.01
C ASP A 298 1.85 -11.95 38.89
N SER A 299 1.93 -11.08 37.89
CA SER A 299 1.04 -11.16 36.74
C SER A 299 1.75 -10.78 35.44
N SER A 300 1.49 -11.52 34.38
CA SER A 300 1.93 -11.18 33.03
C SER A 300 0.74 -11.14 32.09
N PHE A 301 0.68 -10.11 31.26
CA PHE A 301 -0.34 -9.92 30.25
C PHE A 301 0.33 -9.63 28.92
N ILE A 302 -0.13 -10.32 27.88
CA ILE A 302 0.34 -10.10 26.53
C ILE A 302 -0.88 -10.17 25.60
N ALA A 303 -0.96 -9.25 24.63
CA ALA A 303 -1.99 -9.28 23.60
C ALA A 303 -1.42 -8.85 22.26
N GLY A 304 -1.91 -9.47 21.20
CA GLY A 304 -1.51 -9.18 19.83
C GLY A 304 -2.71 -9.25 18.89
N GLU A 305 -2.67 -8.44 17.84
CA GLU A 305 -3.64 -8.43 16.75
C GLU A 305 -2.88 -8.40 15.42
N LEU A 306 -3.36 -9.20 14.48
CA LEU A 306 -2.87 -9.30 13.11
C LEU A 306 -4.08 -9.22 12.18
N LEU A 307 -4.01 -8.31 11.23
CA LEU A 307 -4.98 -8.15 10.16
C LEU A 307 -4.23 -8.11 8.83
N ILE A 308 -4.45 -9.13 7.99
CA ILE A 308 -3.93 -9.21 6.63
C ILE A 308 -5.11 -9.05 5.68
N VAL A 309 -5.00 -8.10 4.75
CA VAL A 309 -6.04 -7.81 3.77
C VAL A 309 -5.48 -7.91 2.38
N HIS A 310 -6.10 -8.76 1.56
CA HIS A 310 -5.79 -8.94 0.15
C HIS A 310 -6.89 -8.32 -0.71
N ILE A 311 -6.52 -7.52 -1.71
CA ILE A 311 -7.48 -7.02 -2.69
C ILE A 311 -7.58 -8.04 -3.83
N VAL A 312 -8.75 -8.67 -3.95
CA VAL A 312 -9.03 -9.65 -5.00
C VAL A 312 -9.03 -8.95 -6.36
N ASN A 313 -8.35 -9.54 -7.35
CA ASN A 313 -8.13 -8.98 -8.70
C ASN A 313 -7.24 -7.74 -8.77
N ALA A 314 -6.48 -7.41 -7.71
CA ALA A 314 -5.42 -6.41 -7.84
C ALA A 314 -4.45 -6.83 -8.97
N THR A 315 -4.16 -5.90 -9.89
CA THR A 315 -3.33 -6.16 -11.07
C THR A 315 -1.98 -6.74 -10.66
N ALA A 316 -1.79 -7.99 -11.10
CA ALA A 316 -0.63 -8.87 -11.03
C ALA A 316 0.61 -8.32 -10.31
N LEU A 317 0.91 -8.99 -9.19
CA LEU A 317 2.24 -9.14 -8.61
C LEU A 317 3.26 -9.42 -9.73
N ALA A 318 4.07 -8.46 -10.14
CA ALA A 318 5.16 -8.68 -11.08
C ALA A 318 6.48 -8.87 -10.30
N LYS A 319 7.50 -9.40 -10.97
CA LYS A 319 8.86 -9.41 -10.41
C LYS A 319 9.63 -8.27 -11.09
N PRO A 320 9.90 -7.15 -10.41
CA PRO A 320 10.64 -6.06 -11.02
C PRO A 320 12.06 -6.53 -11.39
N SER A 321 12.49 -6.17 -12.60
CA SER A 321 13.88 -6.34 -13.07
C SER A 321 14.80 -5.25 -12.53
N LEU A 322 14.23 -4.10 -12.17
CA LEU A 322 14.91 -2.96 -11.56
C LEU A 322 14.02 -2.40 -10.45
N ILE A 323 14.59 -2.15 -9.27
CA ILE A 323 13.96 -1.38 -8.19
C ILE A 323 14.87 -0.21 -7.87
N SER A 324 14.31 0.99 -7.78
CA SER A 324 15.02 2.18 -7.33
C SER A 324 14.15 3.07 -6.46
N VAL A 325 14.81 3.90 -5.64
CA VAL A 325 14.18 4.96 -4.87
C VAL A 325 14.49 6.29 -5.55
N ILE A 326 13.44 7.02 -5.91
CA ILE A 326 13.53 8.40 -6.42
C ILE A 326 12.91 9.35 -5.40
N TYR A 327 13.25 10.63 -5.49
CA TYR A 327 12.74 11.65 -4.59
C TYR A 327 12.01 12.74 -5.36
N HIS A 328 10.79 13.04 -4.93
CA HIS A 328 10.02 14.18 -5.40
C HIS A 328 9.72 15.11 -4.24
N GLN A 329 10.27 16.33 -4.26
CA GLN A 329 10.11 17.33 -3.19
C GLN A 329 10.49 16.78 -1.78
N GLY A 330 11.52 15.94 -1.71
CA GLY A 330 11.96 15.29 -0.47
C GLY A 330 11.17 14.04 -0.08
N VAL A 331 10.06 13.72 -0.77
CA VAL A 331 9.29 12.50 -0.53
C VAL A 331 9.90 11.34 -1.35
N PRO A 332 10.32 10.24 -0.69
CA PRO A 332 10.81 9.05 -1.39
C PRO A 332 9.66 8.33 -2.12
N VAL A 333 9.95 7.77 -3.28
CA VAL A 333 9.05 6.96 -4.09
C VAL A 333 9.82 5.75 -4.59
N ILE A 334 9.29 4.56 -4.40
CA ILE A 334 9.87 3.35 -4.99
C ILE A 334 9.29 3.16 -6.39
N LEU A 335 10.18 2.85 -7.34
CA LEU A 335 9.87 2.54 -8.72
C LEU A 335 10.46 1.16 -9.06
N GLY A 336 9.59 0.21 -9.32
CA GLY A 336 9.90 -1.12 -9.83
C GLY A 336 9.55 -1.22 -11.31
N ILE A 337 10.51 -1.52 -12.18
CA ILE A 337 10.26 -1.75 -13.60
C ILE A 337 10.15 -3.25 -13.83
N CYS A 338 9.06 -3.68 -14.43
CA CYS A 338 8.73 -5.09 -14.62
C CYS A 338 8.86 -5.49 -16.09
N ALA A 339 8.72 -6.80 -16.35
CA ALA A 339 8.62 -7.30 -17.72
C ALA A 339 7.45 -6.62 -18.47
N ASN A 340 7.61 -6.42 -19.77
CA ASN A 340 6.65 -5.71 -20.64
C ASN A 340 6.49 -4.21 -20.33
N ASN A 341 7.49 -3.57 -19.69
CA ASN A 341 7.48 -2.15 -19.34
C ASN A 341 6.35 -1.73 -18.39
N THR A 342 5.74 -2.66 -17.66
CA THR A 342 4.83 -2.29 -16.57
C THR A 342 5.64 -1.78 -15.37
N VAL A 343 4.99 -0.98 -14.53
CA VAL A 343 5.65 -0.27 -13.44
C VAL A 343 4.92 -0.53 -12.14
N GLU A 344 5.62 -1.07 -11.15
CA GLU A 344 5.17 -1.11 -9.76
C GLU A 344 5.70 0.11 -9.01
N THR A 345 4.88 0.79 -8.23
CA THR A 345 5.35 2.00 -7.53
C THR A 345 4.48 2.37 -6.35
N THR A 346 5.07 3.07 -5.38
CA THR A 346 4.32 3.67 -4.27
C THR A 346 3.59 4.96 -4.70
N ALA A 347 3.96 5.58 -5.82
CA ALA A 347 3.22 6.70 -6.44
C ALA A 347 2.13 6.18 -7.40
N ASN A 348 1.26 7.04 -7.92
CA ASN A 348 0.33 6.64 -8.98
C ASN A 348 0.95 6.91 -10.35
N VAL A 349 0.82 5.96 -11.29
CA VAL A 349 1.24 6.17 -12.67
C VAL A 349 0.09 6.80 -13.45
N VAL A 350 0.31 8.01 -13.98
CA VAL A 350 -0.70 8.74 -14.77
C VAL A 350 -0.45 8.62 -16.26
N ILE A 351 0.82 8.68 -16.68
CA ILE A 351 1.22 8.42 -18.07
C ILE A 351 2.33 7.38 -18.05
N GLN A 352 2.23 6.42 -18.94
CA GLN A 352 3.30 5.52 -19.31
C GLN A 352 3.46 5.57 -20.83
N HIS A 353 4.58 6.08 -21.29
CA HIS A 353 4.84 6.27 -22.72
C HIS A 353 6.21 5.71 -23.08
N GLN A 354 6.29 4.95 -24.18
CA GLN A 354 7.57 4.48 -24.70
C GLN A 354 8.29 5.64 -25.37
N VAL A 355 9.59 5.78 -25.15
CA VAL A 355 10.43 6.84 -25.75
C VAL A 355 11.72 6.23 -26.31
N TYR A 356 12.42 6.94 -27.19
CA TYR A 356 13.71 6.55 -27.72
C TYR A 356 14.74 7.66 -27.53
N VAL A 357 15.78 7.40 -26.76
CA VAL A 357 16.88 8.36 -26.57
C VAL A 357 18.16 7.75 -27.10
N ASN A 358 18.84 8.43 -28.01
CA ASN A 358 20.08 7.94 -28.63
C ASN A 358 19.93 6.51 -29.20
N ASN A 359 18.81 6.26 -29.90
CA ASN A 359 18.40 4.96 -30.44
C ASN A 359 18.16 3.85 -29.41
N ALA A 360 18.14 4.17 -28.12
CA ALA A 360 17.82 3.24 -27.06
C ALA A 360 16.36 3.37 -26.63
N LYS A 361 15.68 2.23 -26.56
CA LYS A 361 14.31 2.16 -26.04
C LYS A 361 14.28 2.49 -24.55
N GLY A 362 13.38 3.38 -24.17
CA GLY A 362 13.13 3.79 -22.79
C GLY A 362 11.64 3.92 -22.48
N LEU A 363 11.37 4.37 -21.26
CA LEU A 363 10.04 4.59 -20.73
C LEU A 363 9.97 5.98 -20.09
N LEU A 364 9.03 6.81 -20.53
CA LEU A 364 8.67 8.05 -19.85
C LEU A 364 7.45 7.79 -18.98
N LEU A 365 7.57 8.16 -17.71
CA LEU A 365 6.52 8.01 -16.71
C LEU A 365 6.16 9.38 -16.18
N MET A 366 4.87 9.68 -16.15
CA MET A 366 4.35 10.75 -15.30
C MET A 366 3.76 10.12 -14.05
N LEU A 367 4.41 10.38 -12.93
CA LEU A 367 3.99 9.91 -11.62
C LEU A 367 3.22 11.04 -10.92
N SER A 368 2.20 10.68 -10.15
CA SER A 368 1.53 11.60 -9.24
C SER A 368 1.64 11.15 -7.80
N LEU A 369 1.92 12.12 -6.94
CA LEU A 369 2.00 11.96 -5.50
C LEU A 369 1.14 13.04 -4.88
N ASN A 370 0.09 12.64 -4.15
CA ASN A 370 -0.92 13.54 -3.62
C ASN A 370 -1.54 14.44 -4.73
N SER A 371 -1.12 15.71 -4.79
CA SER A 371 -1.60 16.71 -5.75
C SER A 371 -0.50 17.23 -6.67
N SER A 372 0.71 16.69 -6.63
CA SER A 372 1.80 17.03 -7.55
C SER A 372 2.06 15.90 -8.55
N ALA A 373 2.44 16.27 -9.77
CA ALA A 373 2.85 15.35 -10.81
C ALA A 373 4.28 15.68 -11.25
N PHE A 374 5.05 14.66 -11.61
CA PHE A 374 6.42 14.80 -12.07
C PHE A 374 6.77 13.70 -13.07
N TYR A 375 7.76 13.98 -13.91
CA TYR A 375 8.21 13.04 -14.92
C TYR A 375 9.52 12.37 -14.51
N VAL A 376 9.61 11.07 -14.79
CA VAL A 376 10.85 10.30 -14.75
C VAL A 376 10.98 9.51 -16.03
N SER A 377 12.21 9.34 -16.50
CA SER A 377 12.52 8.45 -17.61
C SER A 377 13.32 7.25 -17.12
N VAL A 378 13.10 6.10 -17.74
CA VAL A 378 13.88 4.88 -17.56
C VAL A 378 14.56 4.58 -18.88
N ILE A 379 15.88 4.75 -18.92
CA ILE A 379 16.69 4.55 -20.12
C ILE A 379 17.91 3.72 -19.72
N HIS A 380 18.18 2.63 -20.42
CA HIS A 380 19.29 1.70 -20.09
C HIS A 380 19.29 1.25 -18.62
N SER A 381 18.12 0.93 -18.06
CA SER A 381 17.96 0.57 -16.63
C SER A 381 18.38 1.66 -15.64
N THR A 382 18.56 2.89 -16.10
CA THR A 382 18.82 4.06 -15.26
C THR A 382 17.55 4.90 -15.18
N ILE A 383 17.18 5.30 -13.96
CA ILE A 383 16.03 6.16 -13.71
C ILE A 383 16.53 7.59 -13.55
N VAL A 384 15.99 8.51 -14.35
CA VAL A 384 16.42 9.92 -14.40
C VAL A 384 15.21 10.83 -14.22
N ASN A 385 15.35 11.86 -13.39
CA ASN A 385 14.34 12.91 -13.26
C ASN A 385 14.28 13.73 -14.55
N VAL A 386 13.06 13.98 -15.03
CA VAL A 386 12.83 14.77 -16.24
C VAL A 386 12.30 16.14 -15.85
N THR A 387 12.92 17.19 -16.37
CA THR A 387 12.56 18.56 -16.02
C THR A 387 11.39 19.02 -16.86
N ILE A 388 10.29 19.45 -16.22
CA ILE A 388 9.19 20.08 -16.93
C ILE A 388 9.58 21.54 -17.19
N VAL A 389 9.64 21.94 -18.46
CA VAL A 389 9.96 23.31 -18.85
C VAL A 389 8.80 23.97 -19.58
N LYS A 390 8.54 25.23 -19.23
CA LYS A 390 7.62 26.07 -19.98
C LYS A 390 8.37 26.65 -21.18
N PRO A 391 7.81 26.58 -22.40
CA PRO A 391 8.40 27.27 -23.54
C PRO A 391 8.60 28.76 -23.26
N THR A 392 9.79 29.27 -23.62
CA THR A 392 10.12 30.71 -23.51
C THR A 392 9.42 31.51 -24.60
N ALA A 393 9.21 30.90 -25.77
CA ALA A 393 8.43 31.45 -26.86
C ALA A 393 7.77 30.33 -27.68
N VAL A 394 6.57 30.59 -28.19
CA VAL A 394 5.88 29.75 -29.18
C VAL A 394 5.38 30.66 -30.29
N VAL A 395 5.93 30.51 -31.50
CA VAL A 395 5.60 31.34 -32.67
C VAL A 395 5.00 30.47 -33.76
N VAL A 396 3.82 30.83 -34.26
CA VAL A 396 3.20 30.15 -35.40
C VAL A 396 3.70 30.82 -36.69
N SER A 397 4.33 30.06 -37.57
CA SER A 397 4.84 30.56 -38.85
C SER A 397 4.87 29.44 -39.90
N ASN A 398 5.04 29.82 -41.16
CA ASN A 398 5.33 28.86 -42.22
C ASN A 398 6.83 28.54 -42.27
N VAL A 399 7.16 27.26 -42.44
CA VAL A 399 8.52 26.76 -42.59
C VAL A 399 8.64 25.97 -43.89
N THR A 400 9.77 26.11 -44.59
CA THR A 400 10.01 25.42 -45.85
C THR A 400 10.86 24.20 -45.63
N ILE A 401 10.31 23.01 -45.89
CA ILE A 401 11.00 21.73 -45.80
C ILE A 401 10.97 21.08 -47.18
N GLN A 402 12.14 20.73 -47.72
CA GLN A 402 12.27 20.13 -49.07
C GLN A 402 11.54 20.91 -50.17
N GLY A 403 11.55 22.25 -50.09
CA GLY A 403 10.92 23.14 -51.08
C GLY A 403 9.40 23.31 -50.95
N LYS A 404 8.74 22.64 -50.01
CA LYS A 404 7.31 22.83 -49.70
C LYS A 404 7.13 23.59 -48.39
N SER A 405 6.17 24.51 -48.37
CA SER A 405 5.84 25.31 -47.18
C SER A 405 4.79 24.61 -46.32
N TYR A 406 5.03 24.57 -45.01
CA TYR A 406 4.17 23.94 -44.01
C TYR A 406 3.90 24.90 -42.86
N LEU A 407 2.70 24.83 -42.29
CA LEU A 407 2.39 25.52 -41.03
C LEU A 407 3.15 24.85 -39.89
N ALA A 408 3.84 25.64 -39.07
CA ALA A 408 4.56 25.13 -37.91
C ALA A 408 4.44 26.01 -36.66
N GLN A 409 4.56 25.39 -35.49
CA GLN A 409 4.88 26.08 -34.24
C GLN A 409 6.38 25.98 -33.98
N ILE A 410 7.06 27.11 -33.93
CA ILE A 410 8.46 27.23 -33.51
C ILE A 410 8.46 27.44 -32.00
N VAL A 411 9.04 26.50 -31.27
CA VAL A 411 9.02 26.41 -29.81
C VAL A 411 10.44 26.56 -29.28
N ASN A 412 10.68 27.62 -28.52
CA ASN A 412 11.96 27.83 -27.85
C ASN A 412 11.87 27.39 -26.39
N ILE A 413 12.88 26.67 -25.92
CA ILE A 413 12.99 26.23 -24.53
C ILE A 413 14.39 26.53 -23.97
N SER A 414 14.56 26.39 -22.66
CA SER A 414 15.87 26.50 -22.00
C SER A 414 16.01 25.41 -20.96
N ALA A 415 16.95 24.49 -21.18
CA ALA A 415 17.25 23.39 -20.28
C ALA A 415 18.62 22.77 -20.59
N SER A 416 19.12 21.96 -19.65
CA SER A 416 20.44 21.32 -19.72
C SER A 416 20.44 19.82 -19.41
N ARG A 417 19.26 19.24 -19.14
CA ARG A 417 19.02 17.80 -18.92
C ARG A 417 17.70 17.42 -19.60
N TYR A 418 17.41 16.11 -19.71
CA TYR A 418 16.14 15.62 -20.26
C TYR A 418 14.94 16.45 -19.81
N VAL A 419 14.14 16.86 -20.78
CA VAL A 419 12.98 17.71 -20.56
C VAL A 419 11.70 17.10 -21.05
N THR A 420 10.61 17.57 -20.45
CA THR A 420 9.31 17.58 -21.10
C THR A 420 8.82 19.02 -21.23
N PHE A 421 8.30 19.36 -22.40
CA PHE A 421 7.55 20.60 -22.59
C PHE A 421 6.26 20.29 -23.35
N ASN A 422 5.34 21.23 -23.33
CA ASN A 422 4.08 21.06 -24.01
C ASN A 422 3.62 22.35 -24.70
N VAL A 423 2.83 22.19 -25.76
CA VAL A 423 2.18 23.29 -26.46
C VAL A 423 0.79 22.88 -26.93
N SER A 424 -0.14 23.83 -26.94
CA SER A 424 -1.48 23.61 -27.47
C SER A 424 -1.42 23.38 -28.97
N LYS A 425 -2.16 22.37 -29.45
CA LYS A 425 -2.24 22.05 -30.88
C LYS A 425 -2.93 23.19 -31.64
N VAL A 426 -2.37 23.59 -32.78
CA VAL A 426 -2.91 24.70 -33.61
C VAL A 426 -3.71 24.21 -34.81
N SER A 427 -3.45 22.98 -35.27
CA SER A 427 -4.18 22.33 -36.37
C SER A 427 -4.50 20.89 -36.03
N ASN A 428 -5.63 20.37 -36.52
CA ASN A 428 -6.01 18.97 -36.31
C ASN A 428 -5.29 17.98 -37.24
N GLU A 429 -4.47 18.48 -38.17
CA GLU A 429 -3.67 17.65 -39.07
C GLU A 429 -2.65 16.76 -38.34
N ASN A 430 -2.10 15.80 -39.08
CA ASN A 430 -0.91 15.05 -38.67
C ASN A 430 0.27 16.02 -38.49
N PHE A 431 1.16 15.72 -37.57
CA PHE A 431 2.32 16.55 -37.31
C PHE A 431 3.57 15.71 -37.04
N VAL A 432 4.71 16.34 -37.28
CA VAL A 432 6.05 15.81 -36.98
C VAL A 432 6.81 16.87 -36.20
N VAL A 433 7.61 16.43 -35.22
CA VAL A 433 8.44 17.33 -34.42
C VAL A 433 9.87 17.24 -34.89
N PHE A 434 10.47 18.39 -35.17
CA PHE A 434 11.88 18.53 -35.51
C PHE A 434 12.62 19.25 -34.39
N GLU A 435 13.83 18.82 -34.12
CA GLU A 435 14.84 19.59 -33.43
C GLU A 435 15.59 20.46 -34.43
N GLN A 436 15.84 21.72 -34.08
CA GLN A 436 16.73 22.58 -34.86
C GLN A 436 18.12 22.62 -34.22
N GLU A 437 19.11 22.11 -34.94
CA GLU A 437 20.51 22.16 -34.54
C GLU A 437 21.08 23.58 -34.62
N SER A 438 22.21 23.82 -33.97
CA SER A 438 22.92 25.11 -33.99
C SER A 438 23.31 25.60 -35.38
N ASN A 439 23.47 24.69 -36.35
CA ASN A 439 23.74 24.98 -37.77
C ASN A 439 22.46 25.32 -38.58
N GLY A 440 21.28 25.30 -37.95
CA GLY A 440 19.98 25.52 -38.57
C GLY A 440 19.34 24.29 -39.23
N SER A 441 20.02 23.15 -39.24
CA SER A 441 19.52 21.86 -39.74
C SER A 441 18.34 21.37 -38.91
N LEU A 442 17.41 20.67 -39.55
CA LEU A 442 16.23 20.08 -38.92
C LEU A 442 16.42 18.57 -38.82
N VAL A 443 16.41 18.05 -37.60
CA VAL A 443 16.48 16.61 -37.30
C VAL A 443 15.11 16.17 -36.82
N GLU A 444 14.52 15.19 -37.49
CA GLU A 444 13.22 14.63 -37.09
C GLU A 444 13.37 13.87 -35.76
N LEU A 445 12.56 14.23 -34.76
CA LEU A 445 12.48 13.46 -33.51
C LEU A 445 11.76 12.13 -33.76
N ASN A 446 12.07 11.12 -32.95
CA ASN A 446 11.36 9.85 -33.04
C ASN A 446 9.87 10.08 -32.75
N SER A 447 8.99 9.40 -33.49
CA SER A 447 7.53 9.55 -33.32
C SER A 447 7.00 9.05 -31.97
N CYS A 448 7.80 8.31 -31.20
CA CYS A 448 7.52 7.96 -29.81
C CYS A 448 7.99 9.02 -28.79
N ASP A 449 8.75 10.04 -29.21
CA ASP A 449 9.26 11.06 -28.28
C ASP A 449 8.27 12.22 -28.10
N TYR A 450 7.15 12.20 -28.82
CA TYR A 450 6.08 13.16 -28.68
C TYR A 450 4.71 12.53 -28.85
N PHE A 451 3.73 13.04 -28.12
CA PHE A 451 2.37 12.49 -28.11
C PHE A 451 1.34 13.55 -27.74
N VAL A 452 0.06 13.28 -28.01
CA VAL A 452 -1.03 14.21 -27.72
C VAL A 452 -1.79 13.77 -26.48
N VAL A 453 -1.98 14.68 -25.52
CA VAL A 453 -2.86 14.50 -24.37
C VAL A 453 -3.79 15.70 -24.28
N ASN A 454 -5.11 15.46 -24.33
CA ASN A 454 -6.15 16.49 -24.20
C ASN A 454 -5.92 17.73 -25.09
N GLY A 455 -5.58 17.51 -26.37
CA GLY A 455 -5.35 18.59 -27.34
C GLY A 455 -4.02 19.35 -27.17
N THR A 456 -3.13 18.88 -26.29
CA THR A 456 -1.79 19.43 -26.09
C THR A 456 -0.75 18.43 -26.59
N ILE A 457 0.23 18.91 -27.35
CA ILE A 457 1.38 18.12 -27.78
C ILE A 457 2.39 18.15 -26.64
N VAL A 458 2.76 16.98 -26.12
CA VAL A 458 3.83 16.79 -25.15
C VAL A 458 5.05 16.26 -25.88
N VAL A 459 6.20 16.86 -25.67
CA VAL A 459 7.48 16.46 -26.28
C VAL A 459 8.44 16.11 -25.16
N PHE A 460 9.11 14.96 -25.27
CA PHE A 460 10.19 14.49 -24.43
C PHE A 460 11.47 14.39 -25.25
N THR A 461 12.59 14.90 -24.74
CA THR A 461 13.81 15.02 -25.55
C THR A 461 15.03 15.35 -24.68
N ASP A 462 16.22 15.12 -25.23
CA ASP A 462 17.47 15.74 -24.75
C ASP A 462 17.44 17.23 -25.19
N PRO A 463 17.71 18.21 -24.31
CA PRO A 463 17.44 19.60 -24.62
C PRO A 463 18.26 20.19 -25.76
N ALA A 464 17.53 20.69 -26.75
CA ALA A 464 17.93 21.68 -27.73
C ALA A 464 17.28 23.03 -27.43
N SER A 465 17.71 24.07 -28.13
CA SER A 465 17.16 25.42 -27.92
C SER A 465 15.82 25.64 -28.63
N THR A 466 15.62 25.00 -29.78
CA THR A 466 14.49 25.27 -30.69
C THR A 466 13.91 23.99 -31.28
N TYR A 467 12.59 23.88 -31.25
CA TYR A 467 11.83 22.77 -31.83
C TYR A 467 10.77 23.29 -32.79
N LEU A 468 10.48 22.52 -33.84
CA LEU A 468 9.44 22.84 -34.82
C LEU A 468 8.40 21.73 -34.84
N ILE A 469 7.14 22.07 -34.55
CA ILE A 469 6.00 21.17 -34.73
C ILE A 469 5.37 21.50 -36.07
N VAL A 470 5.55 20.64 -37.05
CA VAL A 470 5.20 20.88 -38.45
C VAL A 470 3.93 20.09 -38.79
N TYR A 471 2.87 20.79 -39.18
CA TYR A 471 1.57 20.21 -39.53
C TYR A 471 1.49 19.86 -41.02
N GLY A 472 0.77 18.78 -41.34
CA GLY A 472 0.55 18.32 -42.71
C GLY A 472 1.79 17.72 -43.38
N TYR A 473 2.87 17.50 -42.61
CA TYR A 473 4.07 16.82 -43.06
C TYR A 473 3.92 15.30 -42.87
N THR A 474 4.24 14.55 -43.91
CA THR A 474 4.29 13.08 -43.88
C THR A 474 5.75 12.68 -44.08
N PRO A 475 6.38 11.96 -43.14
CA PRO A 475 7.75 11.49 -43.31
C PRO A 475 7.89 10.64 -44.57
N THR A 476 8.92 10.87 -45.35
CA THR A 476 9.38 9.92 -46.37
C THR A 476 10.08 8.76 -45.67
N THR A 477 9.33 7.78 -45.19
CA THR A 477 9.91 6.59 -44.56
C THR A 477 10.80 5.82 -45.54
N SER A 478 12.10 5.71 -45.23
CA SER A 478 12.85 4.49 -45.54
C SER A 478 12.25 3.35 -44.72
N THR A 479 11.57 2.43 -45.40
CA THR A 479 10.98 1.23 -44.84
C THR A 479 12.02 0.39 -44.10
N SER A 480 11.96 0.37 -42.77
CA SER A 480 12.36 -0.79 -41.98
C SER A 480 11.09 -1.37 -41.35
N SER A 481 10.55 -2.39 -42.00
CA SER A 481 9.46 -3.23 -41.48
C SER A 481 9.84 -3.75 -40.10
N THR A 482 9.23 -3.22 -39.06
CA THR A 482 9.13 -3.87 -37.76
C THR A 482 7.68 -4.26 -37.54
N SER A 483 7.48 -5.57 -37.49
CA SER A 483 6.23 -6.23 -37.17
C SER A 483 5.64 -5.62 -35.91
N SER A 484 4.45 -5.04 -36.04
CA SER A 484 3.60 -4.64 -34.92
C SER A 484 3.29 -5.87 -34.07
N SER A 485 3.92 -5.99 -32.90
CA SER A 485 3.42 -6.87 -31.84
C SER A 485 2.25 -6.17 -31.15
N SER A 486 1.13 -6.87 -31.17
CA SER A 486 -0.12 -6.53 -30.48
C SER A 486 0.13 -6.22 -29.00
N SER A 487 -0.29 -5.03 -28.57
CA SER A 487 -0.61 -4.79 -27.16
C SER A 487 -1.90 -5.55 -26.81
N PRO A 488 -2.06 -6.08 -25.59
CA PRO A 488 -3.29 -6.75 -25.21
C PRO A 488 -4.45 -5.75 -25.19
N SER A 489 -5.55 -6.16 -25.81
CA SER A 489 -6.82 -5.44 -25.86
C SER A 489 -7.29 -5.03 -24.47
N ALA A 490 -7.56 -3.74 -24.30
CA ALA A 490 -8.49 -3.30 -23.27
C ALA A 490 -9.85 -3.92 -23.58
N ILE A 491 -10.38 -4.72 -22.65
CA ILE A 491 -11.78 -5.14 -22.68
C ILE A 491 -12.59 -3.90 -22.31
N THR A 492 -12.94 -3.10 -23.30
CA THR A 492 -14.02 -2.12 -23.16
C THR A 492 -15.33 -2.87 -23.32
N SER A 493 -15.97 -3.19 -22.19
CA SER A 493 -17.41 -3.46 -22.17
C SER A 493 -18.13 -2.27 -22.83
N PRO A 494 -19.13 -2.49 -23.70
CA PRO A 494 -19.80 -1.41 -24.40
C PRO A 494 -20.51 -0.50 -23.38
N SER A 495 -19.98 0.70 -23.19
CA SER A 495 -20.72 1.80 -22.61
C SER A 495 -21.76 2.24 -23.66
N PRO A 496 -23.04 2.43 -23.30
CA PRO A 496 -24.02 2.92 -24.25
C PRO A 496 -23.60 4.31 -24.75
N SER A 497 -23.26 4.40 -26.03
CA SER A 497 -22.98 5.67 -26.69
C SER A 497 -24.30 6.40 -26.88
N PHE A 498 -24.64 7.30 -25.95
CA PHE A 498 -25.71 8.26 -26.19
C PHE A 498 -25.21 9.25 -27.25
N SER A 499 -25.93 9.34 -28.35
CA SER A 499 -25.72 10.40 -29.34
C SER A 499 -25.88 11.78 -28.69
N ASN A 500 -25.18 12.81 -29.19
CA ASN A 500 -25.32 14.18 -28.66
C ASN A 500 -26.78 14.67 -28.64
N THR A 501 -27.65 14.10 -29.49
CA THR A 501 -29.10 14.29 -29.50
C THR A 501 -29.83 13.65 -28.32
N GLU A 502 -29.37 12.49 -27.82
CA GLU A 502 -29.94 11.83 -26.64
C GLU A 502 -29.48 12.48 -25.33
N ILE A 503 -28.24 12.97 -25.27
CA ILE A 503 -27.75 13.76 -24.12
C ILE A 503 -28.51 15.08 -24.01
N LEU A 504 -28.78 15.74 -25.15
CA LEU A 504 -29.62 16.95 -25.18
C LEU A 504 -31.07 16.65 -24.77
N GLY A 505 -31.61 15.50 -25.18
CA GLY A 505 -32.93 15.04 -24.78
C GLY A 505 -33.05 14.79 -23.26
N ILE A 506 -32.08 14.10 -22.67
CA ILE A 506 -32.03 13.84 -21.21
C ILE A 506 -31.89 15.16 -20.45
N ALA A 507 -31.04 16.09 -20.90
CA ALA A 507 -30.87 17.39 -20.26
C ALA A 507 -32.16 18.22 -20.27
N ILE A 508 -32.92 18.22 -21.38
CA ILE A 508 -34.22 18.92 -21.47
C ILE A 508 -35.24 18.29 -20.52
N VAL A 509 -35.31 16.96 -20.44
CA VAL A 509 -36.25 16.27 -19.53
C VAL A 509 -35.93 16.57 -18.06
N VAL A 510 -34.64 16.59 -17.68
CA VAL A 510 -34.22 16.95 -16.32
C VAL A 510 -34.57 18.40 -16.00
N ILE A 511 -34.38 19.34 -16.93
CA ILE A 511 -34.76 20.75 -16.74
C ILE A 511 -36.27 20.88 -16.57
N ILE A 512 -37.09 20.17 -17.36
CA ILE A 512 -38.55 20.19 -17.23
C ILE A 512 -38.99 19.61 -15.88
N LEU A 513 -38.36 18.52 -15.41
CA LEU A 513 -38.64 17.94 -14.10
C LEU A 513 -38.27 18.89 -12.95
N ILE A 514 -37.12 19.58 -13.04
CA ILE A 514 -36.73 20.59 -12.05
C ILE A 514 -37.75 21.74 -12.03
N ILE A 515 -38.18 22.23 -13.18
CA ILE A 515 -39.21 23.28 -13.27
C ILE A 515 -40.54 22.79 -12.68
N ALA A 516 -40.95 21.55 -12.97
CA ALA A 516 -42.17 20.97 -12.41
C ALA A 516 -42.09 20.84 -10.88
N VAL A 517 -40.96 20.40 -10.33
CA VAL A 517 -40.73 20.33 -8.87
C VAL A 517 -40.74 21.71 -8.25
N ILE A 518 -40.10 22.71 -8.87
CA ILE A 518 -40.14 24.11 -8.41
C ILE A 518 -41.57 24.64 -8.45
N MET A 519 -42.36 24.36 -9.48
CA MET A 519 -43.77 24.78 -9.55
C MET A 519 -44.66 24.10 -8.50
N VAL A 520 -44.40 22.83 -8.19
CA VAL A 520 -45.13 22.11 -7.12
C VAL A 520 -44.76 22.65 -5.74
N ILE A 521 -43.49 23.00 -5.51
CA ILE A 521 -43.04 23.63 -4.27
C ILE A 521 -43.58 25.07 -4.16
N ALA A 522 -43.62 25.82 -5.26
CA ALA A 522 -44.16 27.18 -5.31
C ALA A 522 -45.69 27.23 -5.16
N ARG A 523 -46.42 26.14 -5.47
CA ARG A 523 -47.86 26.00 -5.19
C ARG A 523 -48.17 25.56 -3.75
N LYS A 524 -47.16 25.14 -2.98
CA LYS A 524 -47.29 24.74 -1.56
C LYS A 524 -46.81 25.84 -0.58
N LYS A 525 -46.45 27.01 -1.09
CA LYS A 525 -46.46 28.29 -0.36
C LYS A 525 -47.64 29.11 -0.85
#